data_AF-A0A7X8GA19-F1
#
_entry.id   AF-A0A7X8GA19-F1
#
_cell.length_a   1.000
_cell.length_b   1.000
_cell.length_c   1.000
_cell.angle_alpha   90.00
_cell.angle_beta   90.00
_cell.angle_gamma   90.00
#
_symmetry.space_group_name_H-M   'P 1'
#
loop_
_entity.id
_entity.type
_entity.pdbx_description
1 polymer ?
#
loop_
_entity_poly.entity_id
_entity_poly.type
_entity_poly.pdbx_seq_one_letter_code
_entity_poly.pdbx_strand_id
1 'polypeptide(L)'
;MKKEDTPATKDWLKNKKDFPQFDVRPIKGNFLPAIVKKAKDVPIKGGITIIQNFEPIPLYETMKNLGFTHYTEKIEDGLYHAYFYRNEIKEDDQQELPLKPTVMPRYADIDPAIAELTVNFWNHTWNKDNPAIGIEQKLLLSLANAVGAGRIKQATRELIKAYHLGVTTEEFDELFALFVWNQGIGHFSSEIAGSPLFKAYLLIKDLEKKNKSRSEISTALSEKFSEKNPETGFNN
;
A
#
# COMPACT_ATOMS: atom_id res chain seq x y z
N MET A 1 -0.72 21.54 13.76
CA MET A 1 -0.90 21.08 15.17
C MET A 1 -0.95 19.57 15.16
N LYS A 2 0.14 18.92 15.60
CA LYS A 2 0.17 17.47 15.82
C LYS A 2 -0.82 17.16 16.95
N LYS A 3 -1.82 16.32 16.72
CA LYS A 3 -2.54 15.70 17.82
C LYS A 3 -1.61 14.64 18.39
N GLU A 4 -0.75 15.07 19.32
CA GLU A 4 -0.04 14.15 20.19
C GLU A 4 -1.09 13.42 21.04
N ASP A 5 -1.07 12.09 20.97
CA ASP A 5 -1.83 11.24 21.87
C ASP A 5 -1.51 11.63 23.32
N THR A 6 -2.55 12.00 24.06
CA THR A 6 -2.52 12.49 25.44
C THR A 6 -1.76 11.52 26.37
N PRO A 7 -1.02 11.99 27.39
CA PRO A 7 -0.06 11.20 28.19
C PRO A 7 -0.60 9.98 28.99
N ALA A 8 -1.89 9.66 28.93
CA ALA A 8 -2.51 8.57 29.70
C ALA A 8 -2.53 7.20 28.96
N THR A 9 -2.11 7.12 27.69
CA THR A 9 -2.37 5.95 26.81
C THR A 9 -1.17 5.02 26.55
N LYS A 10 -0.03 5.20 27.23
CA LYS A 10 1.23 4.48 26.90
C LYS A 10 1.87 3.69 28.04
N ASP A 11 1.10 3.27 29.06
CA ASP A 11 1.64 2.45 30.16
C ASP A 11 2.28 1.14 29.68
N TRP A 12 1.80 0.58 28.57
CA TRP A 12 2.37 -0.61 27.93
C TRP A 12 3.83 -0.42 27.48
N LEU A 13 4.30 0.83 27.30
CA LEU A 13 5.71 1.10 26.97
C LEU A 13 6.69 0.60 28.04
N LYS A 14 6.24 0.49 29.30
CA LYS A 14 7.06 -0.06 30.40
C LYS A 14 7.44 -1.51 30.15
N ASN A 15 6.55 -2.27 29.50
CA ASN A 15 6.70 -3.70 29.25
C ASN A 15 7.03 -4.00 27.78
N LYS A 16 7.31 -2.98 26.95
CA LYS A 16 7.59 -3.17 25.52
C LYS A 16 8.80 -4.07 25.24
N LYS A 17 9.74 -4.15 26.20
CA LYS A 17 10.93 -5.01 26.14
C LYS A 17 10.59 -6.50 26.18
N ASP A 18 9.43 -6.84 26.74
CA ASP A 18 8.97 -8.22 26.89
C ASP A 18 8.20 -8.71 25.64
N PHE A 19 7.92 -7.81 24.69
CA PHE A 19 7.24 -8.19 23.46
C PHE A 19 8.13 -9.10 22.60
N PRO A 20 7.59 -10.23 22.10
CA PRO A 20 8.29 -11.08 21.16
C PRO A 20 8.86 -10.28 19.99
N GLN A 21 10.15 -10.46 19.73
CA GLN A 21 10.84 -9.78 18.64
C GLN A 21 10.67 -10.56 17.34
N PHE A 22 10.48 -9.82 16.25
CA PHE A 22 10.50 -10.34 14.91
C PHE A 22 11.42 -9.48 14.05
N ASP A 23 12.63 -9.98 13.84
CA ASP A 23 13.60 -9.37 12.93
C ASP A 23 13.25 -9.72 11.48
N VAL A 24 12.88 -8.70 10.71
CA VAL A 24 12.47 -8.86 9.31
C VAL A 24 13.57 -8.48 8.34
N ARG A 25 14.72 -7.98 8.81
CA ARG A 25 15.87 -7.60 7.97
C ARG A 25 16.42 -8.77 7.13
N PRO A 26 16.47 -10.02 7.64
CA PRO A 26 16.92 -11.15 6.83
C PRO A 26 15.90 -11.61 5.76
N ILE A 27 14.65 -11.14 5.82
CA ILE A 27 13.57 -11.60 4.94
C ILE A 27 13.66 -10.85 3.61
N LYS A 28 13.95 -11.58 2.53
CA LYS A 28 13.95 -11.03 1.18
C LYS A 28 12.53 -10.85 0.64
N GLY A 29 12.25 -9.70 0.07
CA GLY A 29 10.96 -9.40 -0.58
C GLY A 29 9.87 -8.93 0.40
N ASN A 30 8.62 -9.23 0.08
CA ASN A 30 7.47 -8.74 0.85
C ASN A 30 7.30 -9.52 2.18
N PHE A 31 7.65 -8.89 3.30
CA PHE A 31 7.48 -9.45 4.65
C PHE A 31 6.13 -9.13 5.30
N LEU A 32 5.28 -8.29 4.69
CA LEU A 32 3.99 -7.90 5.25
C LEU A 32 3.10 -9.10 5.60
N PRO A 33 2.96 -10.14 4.75
CA PRO A 33 2.14 -11.31 5.08
C PRO A 33 2.63 -12.06 6.33
N ALA A 34 3.94 -12.12 6.54
CA ALA A 34 4.53 -12.78 7.71
C ALA A 34 4.25 -11.98 9.00
N ILE A 35 4.32 -10.65 8.93
CA ILE A 35 3.98 -9.76 10.05
C ILE A 35 2.49 -9.89 10.38
N VAL A 36 1.60 -9.78 9.37
CA VAL A 36 0.15 -9.87 9.56
C VAL A 36 -0.25 -11.21 10.17
N LYS A 37 0.34 -12.32 9.68
CA LYS A 37 0.10 -13.65 10.25
C LYS A 37 0.43 -13.69 11.74
N LYS A 38 1.62 -13.23 12.14
CA LYS A 38 2.01 -13.18 13.56
C LYS A 38 1.13 -12.22 14.37
N ALA A 39 0.77 -11.08 13.80
CA ALA A 39 -0.04 -10.07 14.46
C ALA A 39 -1.47 -10.57 14.78
N LYS A 40 -2.02 -11.47 13.94
CA LYS A 40 -3.32 -12.12 14.20
C LYS A 40 -3.30 -13.03 15.43
N ASP A 41 -2.15 -13.60 15.78
CA ASP A 41 -1.98 -14.47 16.96
C ASP A 41 -1.71 -13.68 18.27
N VAL A 42 -1.51 -12.36 18.20
CA VAL A 42 -1.24 -11.53 19.39
C VAL A 42 -2.55 -11.21 20.12
N PRO A 43 -2.71 -11.60 21.40
CA PRO A 43 -3.91 -11.31 22.16
C PRO A 43 -4.01 -9.83 22.55
N ILE A 44 -5.21 -9.39 22.93
CA ILE A 44 -5.42 -8.07 23.55
C ILE A 44 -4.50 -7.91 24.77
N LYS A 45 -3.89 -6.74 24.92
CA LYS A 45 -2.82 -6.42 25.88
C LYS A 45 -1.47 -7.12 25.62
N GLY A 46 -1.35 -7.90 24.55
CA GLY A 46 -0.08 -8.39 24.05
C GLY A 46 0.61 -7.38 23.12
N GLY A 47 1.83 -7.70 22.70
CA GLY A 47 2.56 -6.89 21.74
C GLY A 47 3.57 -7.68 20.92
N ILE A 48 4.09 -7.05 19.88
CA ILE A 48 5.14 -7.58 19.00
C ILE A 48 6.11 -6.45 18.65
N THR A 49 7.40 -6.75 18.62
CA THR A 49 8.45 -5.81 18.21
C THR A 49 8.95 -6.19 16.83
N ILE A 50 8.87 -5.26 15.87
CA ILE A 50 9.42 -5.42 14.52
C ILE A 50 10.77 -4.71 14.44
N ILE A 51 11.81 -5.43 14.05
CA ILE A 51 13.16 -4.89 13.86
C ILE A 51 13.42 -4.71 12.36
N GLN A 52 13.81 -3.50 11.95
CA GLN A 52 13.98 -3.11 10.54
C GLN A 52 15.11 -2.10 10.35
N ASN A 53 15.64 -1.99 9.13
CA ASN A 53 16.71 -1.08 8.74
C ASN A 53 16.27 0.39 8.61
N PHE A 54 14.97 0.64 8.50
CA PHE A 54 14.37 1.97 8.35
C PHE A 54 13.03 1.99 9.10
N GLU A 55 12.50 3.17 9.36
CA GLU A 55 11.20 3.31 10.01
C GLU A 55 10.09 2.65 9.16
N PRO A 56 9.34 1.67 9.69
CA PRO A 56 8.36 0.92 8.90
C PRO A 56 7.03 1.68 8.76
N ILE A 57 7.07 2.91 8.25
CA ILE A 57 5.90 3.80 8.12
C ILE A 57 4.71 3.12 7.42
N PRO A 58 4.88 2.40 6.28
CA PRO A 58 3.75 1.76 5.59
C PRO A 58 3.04 0.67 6.42
N LEU A 59 3.68 0.14 7.47
CA LEU A 59 3.14 -0.92 8.32
C LEU A 59 2.15 -0.38 9.36
N TYR A 60 2.28 0.89 9.77
CA TYR A 60 1.50 1.44 10.87
C TYR A 60 0.00 1.41 10.62
N GLU A 61 -0.43 1.74 9.40
CA GLU A 61 -1.83 1.68 9.01
C GLU A 61 -2.35 0.24 9.00
N THR A 62 -1.59 -0.72 8.45
CA THR A 62 -1.95 -2.14 8.50
C THR A 62 -2.18 -2.60 9.94
N MET A 63 -1.24 -2.28 10.84
CA MET A 63 -1.32 -2.70 12.24
C MET A 63 -2.46 -2.01 12.97
N LYS A 64 -2.75 -0.73 12.67
CA LYS A 64 -3.90 0.00 13.19
C LYS A 64 -5.23 -0.62 12.77
N ASN A 65 -5.34 -1.10 11.54
CA ASN A 65 -6.53 -1.79 11.04
C ASN A 65 -6.71 -3.16 11.70
N LEU A 66 -5.63 -3.77 12.17
CA LEU A 66 -5.68 -4.93 13.05
C LEU A 66 -5.96 -4.58 14.53
N GLY A 67 -6.08 -3.31 14.92
CA GLY A 67 -6.37 -2.92 16.31
C GLY A 67 -5.13 -2.71 17.19
N PHE A 68 -3.97 -2.48 16.59
CA PHE A 68 -2.75 -2.12 17.31
C PHE A 68 -2.54 -0.60 17.39
N THR A 69 -1.95 -0.15 18.49
CA THR A 69 -1.19 1.11 18.55
C THR A 69 0.29 0.82 18.43
N HIS A 70 1.09 1.82 18.05
CA HIS A 70 2.53 1.66 17.88
C HIS A 70 3.36 2.74 18.57
N TYR A 71 4.63 2.42 18.76
CA TYR A 71 5.69 3.34 19.13
C TYR A 71 6.96 2.88 18.44
N THR A 72 7.79 3.79 17.95
CA THR A 72 9.01 3.44 17.22
C THR A 72 10.20 4.18 17.80
N GLU A 73 11.32 3.47 17.92
CA GLU A 73 12.61 4.00 18.31
C GLU A 73 13.61 3.80 17.18
N LYS A 74 14.33 4.87 16.83
CA LYS A 74 15.59 4.77 16.09
C LYS A 74 16.68 4.43 17.11
N ILE A 75 17.23 3.23 17.03
CA ILE A 75 18.28 2.76 17.94
C ILE A 75 19.63 3.32 17.48
N GLU A 76 19.91 3.15 16.20
CA GLU A 76 21.06 3.71 15.48
C GLU A 76 20.71 3.81 13.99
N ASP A 77 21.63 4.33 13.18
CA ASP A 77 21.44 4.36 11.73
C ASP A 77 21.34 2.94 11.18
N GLY A 78 20.29 2.67 10.40
CA GLY A 78 20.04 1.31 9.92
C GLY A 78 19.42 0.36 10.95
N LEU A 79 18.94 0.86 12.10
CA LEU A 79 18.28 0.02 13.11
C LEU A 79 17.10 0.72 13.79
N TYR A 80 15.91 0.22 13.53
CA TYR A 80 14.65 0.67 14.09
C TYR A 80 13.94 -0.46 14.82
N HIS A 81 13.39 -0.14 15.99
CA HIS A 81 12.46 -1.00 16.72
C HIS A 81 11.07 -0.36 16.69
N ALA A 82 10.14 -1.00 15.98
CA ALA A 82 8.73 -0.63 15.98
C ALA A 82 7.95 -1.58 16.91
N TYR A 83 7.47 -1.06 18.02
CA TYR A 83 6.70 -1.78 19.02
C TYR A 83 5.20 -1.61 18.72
N PHE A 84 4.49 -2.73 18.58
CA PHE A 84 3.05 -2.75 18.38
C PHE A 84 2.36 -3.38 19.58
N TYR A 85 1.33 -2.70 20.10
CA TYR A 85 0.53 -3.16 21.24
C TYR A 85 -0.94 -3.31 20.85
N ARG A 86 -1.53 -4.47 21.16
CA ARG A 86 -2.91 -4.81 20.78
C ARG A 86 -3.90 -4.22 21.78
N ASN A 87 -4.66 -3.21 21.38
CA ASN A 87 -5.73 -2.64 22.22
C ASN A 87 -7.04 -3.40 22.08
N GLU A 88 -7.33 -3.84 20.86
CA GLU A 88 -8.60 -4.47 20.49
C GLU A 88 -8.40 -5.44 19.33
N ILE A 89 -9.37 -6.34 19.11
CA ILE A 89 -9.41 -7.17 17.91
C ILE A 89 -10.44 -6.58 16.97
N LYS A 90 -9.98 -6.00 15.86
CA LYS A 90 -10.84 -5.61 14.73
C LYS A 90 -11.00 -6.79 13.78
N GLU A 91 -12.21 -6.97 13.29
CA GLU A 91 -12.46 -7.90 12.19
C GLU A 91 -11.79 -7.40 10.91
N ASP A 92 -11.45 -8.32 10.01
CA ASP A 92 -10.75 -8.07 8.74
C ASP A 92 -11.70 -7.44 7.69
N ASP A 93 -12.52 -6.47 8.12
CA ASP A 93 -13.55 -5.81 7.29
C ASP A 93 -13.02 -4.52 6.65
N GLN A 94 -11.97 -3.92 7.22
CA GLN A 94 -11.29 -2.77 6.66
C GLN A 94 -10.41 -3.23 5.50
N GLN A 95 -10.98 -3.19 4.31
CA GLN A 95 -10.34 -3.53 3.04
C GLN A 95 -9.01 -2.78 2.87
N GLU A 96 -7.91 -3.45 3.23
CA GLU A 96 -6.55 -2.92 3.14
C GLU A 96 -6.27 -2.50 1.69
N LEU A 97 -5.64 -1.33 1.51
CA LEU A 97 -5.28 -0.86 0.16
C LEU A 97 -4.41 -1.92 -0.53
N PRO A 98 -4.82 -2.42 -1.71
CA PRO A 98 -4.04 -3.42 -2.42
C PRO A 98 -2.74 -2.83 -2.99
N LEU A 99 -1.80 -3.69 -3.35
CA LEU A 99 -0.59 -3.30 -4.11
C LEU A 99 0.28 -2.24 -3.39
N LYS A 100 0.46 -2.42 -2.08
CA LYS A 100 1.35 -1.61 -1.23
C LYS A 100 2.78 -1.54 -1.78
N PRO A 101 3.58 -0.52 -1.39
CA PRO A 101 4.95 -0.36 -1.87
C PRO A 101 5.91 -1.38 -1.22
N THR A 102 5.84 -2.63 -1.67
CA THR A 102 6.59 -3.77 -1.12
C THR A 102 8.07 -3.77 -1.51
N VAL A 103 8.48 -2.88 -2.41
CA VAL A 103 9.87 -2.73 -2.85
C VAL A 103 10.74 -1.94 -1.86
N MET A 104 10.15 -1.24 -0.89
CA MET A 104 10.91 -0.40 0.07
C MET A 104 12.10 -1.12 0.75
N PRO A 105 12.00 -2.40 1.16
CA PRO A 105 13.12 -3.12 1.76
C PRO A 105 14.31 -3.30 0.83
N ARG A 106 14.08 -3.32 -0.49
CA ARG A 106 15.14 -3.48 -1.51
C ARG A 106 16.05 -2.27 -1.59
N TYR A 107 15.59 -1.08 -1.19
CA TYR A 107 16.47 0.09 -1.11
C TYR A 107 17.49 -0.06 0.00
N ALA A 108 17.15 -0.77 1.09
CA ALA A 108 18.08 -1.04 2.18
C ALA A 108 19.17 -2.06 1.79
N ASP A 109 18.92 -2.91 0.78
CA ASP A 109 19.95 -3.77 0.19
C ASP A 109 21.05 -2.94 -0.53
N ILE A 110 20.72 -1.71 -0.95
CA ILE A 110 21.65 -0.75 -1.57
C ILE A 110 22.30 0.11 -0.49
N ASP A 111 21.46 0.84 0.27
CA ASP A 111 21.88 1.75 1.34
C ASP A 111 20.68 2.03 2.28
N PRO A 112 20.82 1.78 3.60
CA PRO A 112 19.76 2.07 4.58
C PRO A 112 19.28 3.53 4.58
N ALA A 113 20.17 4.50 4.34
CA ALA A 113 19.82 5.91 4.28
C ALA A 113 18.93 6.23 3.06
N ILE A 114 19.18 5.56 1.92
CA ILE A 114 18.30 5.68 0.74
C ILE A 114 16.91 5.14 1.05
N ALA A 115 16.81 4.01 1.76
CA ALA A 115 15.51 3.46 2.17
C ALA A 115 14.76 4.43 3.10
N GLU A 116 15.45 4.99 4.10
CA GLU A 116 14.89 5.98 5.02
C GLU A 116 14.38 7.22 4.29
N LEU A 117 15.17 7.80 3.39
CA LEU A 117 14.75 8.95 2.57
C LEU A 117 13.54 8.62 1.70
N THR A 118 13.56 7.45 1.06
CA THR A 118 12.50 7.03 0.14
C THR A 118 11.17 6.81 0.88
N VAL A 119 11.19 6.17 2.05
CA VAL A 119 9.97 5.92 2.83
C VAL A 119 9.36 7.22 3.35
N ASN A 120 10.21 8.17 3.78
CA ASN A 120 9.77 9.48 4.23
C ASN A 120 9.22 10.33 3.08
N PHE A 121 9.88 10.30 1.91
CA PHE A 121 9.39 10.96 0.70
C PHE A 121 8.03 10.39 0.27
N TRP A 122 7.88 9.06 0.29
CA TRP A 122 6.61 8.40 0.01
C TRP A 122 5.52 8.84 0.99
N ASN A 123 5.81 8.84 2.29
CA ASN A 123 4.86 9.27 3.32
C ASN A 123 4.42 10.74 3.11
N HIS A 124 5.37 11.63 2.84
CA HIS A 124 5.09 13.04 2.57
C HIS A 124 4.25 13.25 1.29
N THR A 125 4.42 12.38 0.30
CA THR A 125 3.73 12.50 -0.99
C THR A 125 2.31 11.92 -0.91
N TRP A 126 2.17 10.72 -0.34
CA TRP A 126 0.94 9.93 -0.39
C TRP A 126 0.09 10.09 0.87
N ASN A 127 0.72 10.11 2.04
CA ASN A 127 0.06 10.09 3.35
C ASN A 127 0.21 11.42 4.11
N LYS A 128 0.26 12.53 3.37
CA LYS A 128 0.32 13.88 3.95
C LYS A 128 -0.94 14.17 4.76
N ASP A 129 -0.77 14.65 5.99
CA ASP A 129 -1.86 15.20 6.80
C ASP A 129 -2.53 16.40 6.10
N ASN A 130 -3.87 16.41 6.07
CA ASN A 130 -4.69 17.46 5.42
C ASN A 130 -4.21 17.79 3.99
N PRO A 131 -4.22 16.81 3.06
CA PRO A 131 -3.73 17.03 1.72
C PRO A 131 -4.69 17.93 0.94
N ALA A 132 -4.13 18.83 0.12
CA ALA A 132 -4.93 19.69 -0.76
C ALA A 132 -5.60 18.92 -1.92
N ILE A 133 -5.05 17.75 -2.28
CA ILE A 133 -5.58 16.83 -3.29
C ILE A 133 -5.83 15.49 -2.60
N GLY A 134 -7.06 14.97 -2.70
CA GLY A 134 -7.45 13.69 -2.13
C GLY A 134 -6.69 12.50 -2.74
N ILE A 135 -6.77 11.34 -2.08
CA ILE A 135 -5.99 10.17 -2.48
C ILE A 135 -6.48 9.61 -3.82
N GLU A 136 -7.79 9.62 -4.05
CA GLU A 136 -8.45 9.20 -5.28
C GLU A 136 -7.95 10.04 -6.47
N GLN A 137 -7.95 11.37 -6.33
CA GLN A 137 -7.45 12.25 -7.39
C GLN A 137 -5.93 12.11 -7.59
N LYS A 138 -5.14 11.92 -6.53
CA LYS A 138 -3.70 11.62 -6.67
C LYS A 138 -3.46 10.34 -7.47
N LEU A 139 -4.25 9.29 -7.24
CA LEU A 139 -4.14 8.03 -7.96
C LEU A 139 -4.51 8.21 -9.44
N LEU A 140 -5.56 8.96 -9.77
CA LEU A 140 -5.91 9.31 -11.16
C LEU A 140 -4.79 10.09 -11.87
N LEU A 141 -4.20 11.09 -11.20
CA LEU A 141 -3.07 11.86 -11.73
C LEU A 141 -1.82 10.98 -11.93
N SER A 142 -1.54 10.12 -10.96
CA SER A 142 -0.43 9.16 -11.02
C SER A 142 -0.62 8.14 -12.14
N LEU A 143 -1.84 7.64 -12.33
CA LEU A 143 -2.24 6.77 -13.42
C LEU A 143 -1.97 7.47 -14.75
N ALA A 144 -2.47 8.69 -14.94
CA ALA A 144 -2.27 9.48 -16.16
C ALA A 144 -0.79 9.71 -16.47
N ASN A 145 -0.02 10.10 -15.46
CA ASN A 145 1.42 10.31 -15.59
C ASN A 145 2.18 9.00 -15.90
N ALA A 146 1.76 7.88 -15.32
CA ALA A 146 2.34 6.57 -15.61
C ALA A 146 2.05 6.12 -17.05
N VAL A 147 0.83 6.37 -17.57
CA VAL A 147 0.49 6.10 -18.98
C VAL A 147 1.35 6.97 -19.90
N GLY A 148 1.42 8.29 -19.65
CA GLY A 148 2.23 9.20 -20.46
C GLY A 148 3.73 8.87 -20.47
N ALA A 149 4.23 8.24 -19.41
CA ALA A 149 5.62 7.76 -19.33
C ALA A 149 5.82 6.32 -19.85
N GLY A 150 4.81 5.67 -20.43
CA GLY A 150 4.87 4.28 -20.89
C GLY A 150 5.01 3.24 -19.76
N ARG A 151 4.79 3.62 -18.50
CA ARG A 151 4.93 2.76 -17.32
C ARG A 151 3.64 2.00 -17.05
N ILE A 152 3.26 1.14 -17.98
CA ILE A 152 1.97 0.40 -17.97
C ILE A 152 1.77 -0.43 -16.70
N LYS A 153 2.82 -1.06 -16.17
CA LYS A 153 2.75 -1.80 -14.89
C LYS A 153 2.30 -0.88 -13.76
N GLN A 154 2.92 0.30 -13.64
CA GLN A 154 2.55 1.28 -12.63
C GLN A 154 1.12 1.78 -12.85
N ALA A 155 0.76 2.16 -14.08
CA ALA A 155 -0.57 2.64 -14.40
C ALA A 155 -1.66 1.63 -14.00
N THR A 156 -1.42 0.35 -14.26
CA THR A 156 -2.35 -0.74 -13.87
C THR A 156 -2.52 -0.80 -12.35
N ARG A 157 -1.43 -0.68 -11.58
CA ARG A 157 -1.48 -0.65 -10.11
C ARG A 157 -2.25 0.57 -9.59
N GLU A 158 -2.05 1.74 -10.20
CA GLU A 158 -2.78 2.95 -9.82
C GLU A 158 -4.28 2.82 -10.09
N LEU A 159 -4.68 2.23 -11.22
CA LEU A 159 -6.08 1.95 -11.54
C LEU A 159 -6.76 1.06 -10.49
N ILE A 160 -6.10 -0.04 -10.11
CA ILE A 160 -6.64 -0.99 -9.12
C ILE A 160 -6.80 -0.32 -7.75
N LYS A 161 -5.80 0.45 -7.32
CA LYS A 161 -5.88 1.22 -6.06
C LYS A 161 -6.98 2.28 -6.11
N ALA A 162 -7.09 3.01 -7.22
CA ALA A 162 -8.11 4.04 -7.39
C ALA A 162 -9.52 3.43 -7.31
N TYR A 163 -9.75 2.32 -8.03
CA TYR A 163 -11.02 1.62 -7.98
C TYR A 163 -11.32 1.09 -6.56
N HIS A 164 -10.34 0.52 -5.88
CA HIS A 164 -10.52 0.07 -4.50
C HIS A 164 -10.98 1.19 -3.56
N LEU A 165 -10.50 2.42 -3.77
CA LEU A 165 -10.86 3.60 -2.98
C LEU A 165 -12.14 4.31 -3.44
N GLY A 166 -12.87 3.76 -4.41
CA GLY A 166 -14.19 4.27 -4.78
C GLY A 166 -14.26 5.06 -6.09
N VAL A 167 -13.14 5.22 -6.81
CA VAL A 167 -13.17 5.81 -8.17
C VAL A 167 -14.10 4.98 -9.06
N THR A 168 -14.96 5.67 -9.81
CA THR A 168 -16.01 5.02 -10.61
C THR A 168 -15.53 4.66 -12.01
N THR A 169 -16.27 3.79 -12.69
CA THR A 169 -15.99 3.49 -14.09
C THR A 169 -16.25 4.68 -15.00
N GLU A 170 -17.18 5.57 -14.67
CA GLU A 170 -17.41 6.83 -15.39
C GLU A 170 -16.20 7.77 -15.31
N GLU A 171 -15.58 7.91 -14.13
CA GLU A 171 -14.34 8.70 -13.98
C GLU A 171 -13.20 8.10 -14.81
N PHE A 172 -13.09 6.76 -14.85
CA PHE A 172 -12.13 6.10 -15.73
C PHE A 172 -12.46 6.29 -17.21
N ASP A 173 -13.74 6.27 -17.61
CA ASP A 173 -14.16 6.49 -19.00
C ASP A 173 -13.66 7.85 -19.50
N GLU A 174 -13.84 8.91 -18.70
CA GLU A 174 -13.30 10.24 -19.00
C GLU A 174 -11.77 10.24 -19.09
N LEU A 175 -11.10 9.59 -18.15
CA LEU A 175 -9.63 9.54 -18.15
C LEU A 175 -9.06 8.77 -19.35
N PHE A 176 -9.67 7.65 -19.74
CA PHE A 176 -9.27 6.91 -20.95
C PHE A 176 -9.55 7.70 -22.22
N ALA A 177 -10.64 8.47 -22.28
CA ALA A 177 -10.88 9.40 -23.39
C ALA A 177 -9.76 10.47 -23.48
N LEU A 178 -9.30 10.99 -22.34
CA LEU A 178 -8.15 11.90 -22.29
C LEU A 178 -6.84 11.25 -22.78
N PHE A 179 -6.62 9.96 -22.55
CA PHE A 179 -5.45 9.26 -23.10
C PHE A 179 -5.51 9.19 -24.63
N VAL A 180 -6.66 8.84 -25.19
CA VAL A 180 -6.86 8.82 -26.64
C VAL A 180 -6.65 10.20 -27.24
N TRP A 181 -7.19 11.25 -26.60
CA TRP A 181 -7.08 12.63 -27.07
C TRP A 181 -5.63 13.14 -27.01
N ASN A 182 -4.97 13.01 -25.85
CA ASN A 182 -3.67 13.63 -25.61
C ASN A 182 -2.50 12.86 -26.23
N GLN A 183 -2.61 11.55 -26.43
CA GLN A 183 -1.53 10.71 -26.95
C GLN A 183 -1.81 10.19 -28.37
N GLY A 184 -3.05 10.34 -28.85
CA GLY A 184 -3.47 9.96 -30.19
C GLY A 184 -4.06 8.55 -30.28
N ILE A 185 -5.01 8.39 -31.21
CA ILE A 185 -5.75 7.14 -31.45
C ILE A 185 -4.82 5.99 -31.83
N GLY A 186 -3.78 6.26 -32.63
CA GLY A 186 -2.80 5.25 -33.05
C GLY A 186 -2.02 4.68 -31.86
N HIS A 187 -1.53 5.55 -30.97
CA HIS A 187 -0.83 5.13 -29.76
C HIS A 187 -1.73 4.34 -28.82
N PHE A 188 -2.98 4.79 -28.62
CA PHE A 188 -3.93 4.03 -27.82
C PHE A 188 -4.15 2.62 -28.40
N SER A 189 -4.35 2.54 -29.72
CA SER A 189 -4.63 1.27 -30.40
C SER A 189 -3.47 0.28 -30.34
N SER A 190 -2.23 0.78 -30.45
CA SER A 190 -1.04 -0.08 -30.45
C SER A 190 -0.52 -0.42 -29.05
N GLU A 191 -0.49 0.55 -28.13
CA GLU A 191 0.18 0.39 -26.84
C GLU A 191 -0.79 0.15 -25.68
N ILE A 192 -1.95 0.81 -25.68
CA ILE A 192 -2.86 0.82 -24.51
C ILE A 192 -3.93 -0.26 -24.64
N ALA A 193 -4.55 -0.44 -25.81
CA ALA A 193 -5.68 -1.34 -25.99
C ALA A 193 -5.34 -2.81 -25.68
N GLY A 194 -4.12 -3.26 -25.98
CA GLY A 194 -3.63 -4.61 -25.64
C GLY A 194 -3.06 -4.75 -24.23
N SER A 195 -2.94 -3.64 -23.49
CA SER A 195 -2.19 -3.58 -22.25
C SER A 195 -2.92 -4.22 -21.05
N PRO A 196 -2.17 -4.64 -20.01
CA PRO A 196 -2.75 -5.03 -18.72
C PRO A 196 -3.63 -3.96 -18.09
N LEU A 197 -3.30 -2.68 -18.30
CA LEU A 197 -4.09 -1.55 -17.81
C LEU A 197 -5.51 -1.58 -18.39
N PHE A 198 -5.61 -1.68 -19.72
CA PHE A 198 -6.92 -1.69 -20.38
C PHE A 198 -7.69 -2.99 -20.09
N LYS A 199 -6.99 -4.13 -19.97
CA LYS A 199 -7.60 -5.39 -19.53
C LYS A 199 -8.19 -5.30 -18.13
N ALA A 200 -7.51 -4.63 -17.18
CA ALA A 200 -8.01 -4.42 -15.82
C ALA A 200 -9.25 -3.52 -15.82
N TYR A 201 -9.20 -2.41 -16.57
CA TYR A 201 -10.35 -1.53 -16.77
C TYR A 201 -11.57 -2.26 -17.36
N LEU A 202 -11.38 -3.06 -18.41
CA LEU A 202 -12.47 -3.84 -19.00
C LEU A 202 -13.03 -4.91 -18.05
N LEU A 203 -12.17 -5.53 -17.23
CA LEU A 203 -12.61 -6.50 -16.23
C LEU A 203 -13.56 -5.86 -15.20
N ILE A 204 -13.23 -4.64 -14.74
CA ILE A 204 -14.12 -3.89 -13.84
C ILE A 204 -15.49 -3.72 -14.50
N LYS A 205 -15.53 -3.18 -15.72
CA LYS A 205 -16.79 -2.92 -16.44
C LYS A 205 -17.60 -4.19 -16.68
N ASP A 206 -16.96 -5.31 -17.01
CA ASP A 206 -17.65 -6.59 -17.21
C ASP A 206 -18.26 -7.14 -15.91
N LEU A 207 -17.54 -7.04 -14.79
CA LEU A 207 -18.03 -7.53 -13.51
C LEU A 207 -19.11 -6.62 -12.90
N GLU A 208 -19.00 -5.30 -13.07
CA GLU A 208 -20.06 -4.35 -12.67
C GLU A 208 -21.37 -4.63 -13.41
N LYS A 209 -21.31 -4.90 -14.73
CA LYS A 209 -22.48 -5.33 -15.52
C LYS A 209 -23.12 -6.62 -15.03
N LYS A 210 -22.33 -7.48 -14.38
CA LYS A 210 -22.79 -8.73 -13.74
C LYS A 210 -23.27 -8.51 -12.30
N ASN A 211 -23.46 -7.26 -11.88
CA ASN A 211 -23.87 -6.86 -10.54
C ASN A 211 -22.95 -7.41 -9.43
N LYS A 212 -21.66 -7.58 -9.74
CA LYS A 212 -20.67 -7.96 -8.73
C LYS A 212 -20.41 -6.80 -7.79
N SER A 213 -20.27 -7.11 -6.51
CA SER A 213 -19.90 -6.11 -5.51
C SER A 213 -18.48 -5.60 -5.77
N ARG A 214 -18.19 -4.37 -5.37
CA ARG A 214 -16.84 -3.79 -5.48
C ARG A 214 -15.79 -4.66 -4.77
N SER A 215 -16.16 -5.29 -3.66
CA SER A 215 -15.30 -6.26 -2.97
C SER A 215 -14.94 -7.45 -3.85
N GLU A 216 -15.92 -8.10 -4.48
CA GLU A 216 -15.66 -9.22 -5.39
C GLU A 216 -14.78 -8.80 -6.57
N ILE A 217 -14.99 -7.58 -7.09
CA ILE A 217 -14.20 -7.03 -8.20
C ILE A 217 -12.76 -6.76 -7.76
N SER A 218 -12.57 -6.12 -6.60
CA SER A 218 -11.24 -5.89 -6.02
C SER A 218 -10.48 -7.18 -5.77
N THR A 219 -11.17 -8.25 -5.34
CA THR A 219 -10.58 -9.60 -5.22
C THR A 219 -10.16 -10.13 -6.58
N ALA A 220 -11.04 -10.11 -7.58
CA ALA A 220 -10.72 -10.59 -8.93
C ALA A 220 -9.57 -9.82 -9.60
N LEU A 221 -9.53 -8.49 -9.40
CA LEU A 221 -8.42 -7.64 -9.84
C LEU A 221 -7.12 -8.02 -9.15
N SER A 222 -7.17 -8.21 -7.83
CA SER A 222 -6.00 -8.59 -7.05
C SER A 222 -5.47 -9.96 -7.49
N GLU A 223 -6.32 -10.96 -7.68
CA GLU A 223 -5.88 -12.28 -8.16
C GLU A 223 -5.25 -12.19 -9.54
N LYS A 224 -5.91 -11.52 -10.47
CA LYS A 224 -5.50 -11.46 -11.87
C LYS A 224 -4.32 -10.52 -12.11
N PHE A 225 -4.14 -9.48 -11.30
CA PHE A 225 -3.12 -8.44 -11.50
C PHE A 225 -2.27 -8.20 -10.23
N SER A 226 -2.13 -9.22 -9.39
CA SER A 226 -1.32 -9.17 -8.15
C SER A 226 0.17 -8.94 -8.43
N GLU A 227 0.91 -8.72 -7.34
CA GLU A 227 2.38 -8.76 -7.33
C GLU A 227 3.00 -10.05 -7.88
N LYS A 228 2.23 -11.15 -7.96
CA LYS A 228 2.67 -12.43 -8.54
C LYS A 228 2.41 -12.53 -10.05
N ASN A 229 1.64 -11.61 -10.62
CA ASN A 229 1.36 -11.62 -12.04
C ASN A 229 2.56 -11.00 -12.81
N PRO A 230 3.12 -11.67 -13.83
CA PRO A 230 4.29 -11.19 -14.57
C PRO A 230 4.08 -9.84 -15.30
N GLU A 231 2.85 -9.53 -15.69
CA GLU A 231 2.46 -8.31 -16.38
C GLU A 231 2.32 -7.11 -15.43
N THR A 232 2.13 -7.30 -14.12
CA THR A 232 1.77 -6.22 -13.16
C THR A 232 2.54 -6.23 -11.84
N GLY A 233 3.23 -7.35 -11.56
CA GLY A 233 4.00 -7.58 -10.37
C GLY A 233 5.50 -7.36 -10.51
N PHE A 234 6.17 -7.40 -9.36
CA PHE A 234 7.62 -7.41 -9.23
C PHE A 234 8.08 -8.88 -9.18
N ASN A 235 8.06 -9.57 -10.31
CA ASN A 235 8.65 -10.91 -10.34
C ASN A 235 10.16 -10.77 -10.08
N ASN A 236 10.65 -11.50 -9.07
CA ASN A 236 12.02 -11.99 -9.04
C ASN A 236 12.17 -13.09 -10.09
#